data_AF-A0A948GZ08-F1
#
_entry.id   AF-A0A948GZ08-F1
#
_cell.length_a   1.000
_cell.length_b   1.000
_cell.length_c   1.000
_cell.angle_alpha   90.00
_cell.angle_beta   90.00
_cell.angle_gamma   90.00
#
_symmetry.space_group_name_H-M   'P 1'
#
loop_
_entity.id
_entity.type
_entity.pdbx_description
1 polymer ?
#
loop_
_entity_poly.entity_id
_entity_poly.type
_entity_poly.pdbx_seq_one_letter_code
_entity_poly.pdbx_strand_id
1 'polypeptide(L)'
;MLNKLEKLEARYRDIEELLSNPEILAETEKYNKLVKEFSDLKEPVGLFREYKKAKKEEDDLKLMLKQKHNAEFVELAEGEIQDLIDKKNALLEKVKQAL
;
A
#
# COMPACT_ATOMS: atom_id res chain seq x y z
N MET A 1 8.12 -9.20 -6.47
CA MET A 1 7.90 -7.74 -6.41
C MET A 1 7.17 -7.32 -5.15
N LEU A 2 5.97 -7.84 -4.87
CA LEU A 2 5.20 -7.53 -3.65
C LEU A 2 6.02 -7.75 -2.35
N ASN A 3 6.76 -8.86 -2.25
CA ASN A 3 7.65 -9.10 -1.09
C ASN A 3 8.72 -8.01 -0.87
N LYS A 4 9.14 -7.29 -1.92
CA LYS A 4 10.06 -6.16 -1.79
C LYS A 4 9.32 -4.94 -1.23
N LEU A 5 8.10 -4.69 -1.70
CA LEU A 5 7.26 -3.59 -1.22
C LEU A 5 6.85 -3.75 0.24
N GLU A 6 6.55 -4.97 0.68
CA GLU A 6 6.30 -5.28 2.09
C GLU A 6 7.54 -4.96 2.96
N LYS A 7 8.76 -5.23 2.46
CA LYS A 7 9.99 -4.85 3.17
C LYS A 7 10.20 -3.34 3.22
N LEU A 8 9.88 -2.62 2.15
CA LEU A 8 9.97 -1.17 2.11
C LEU A 8 8.94 -0.52 3.04
N GLU A 9 7.71 -1.04 3.08
CA GLU A 9 6.69 -0.60 4.02
C GLU A 9 7.11 -0.87 5.48
N ALA A 10 7.67 -2.05 5.77
CA ALA A 10 8.21 -2.35 7.09
C ALA A 10 9.32 -1.35 7.47
N ARG A 11 10.29 -1.14 6.57
CA ARG A 11 11.38 -0.16 6.77
C ARG A 11 10.86 1.25 7.00
N TYR A 12 9.86 1.69 6.23
CA TYR A 12 9.23 3.00 6.41
C TYR A 12 8.64 3.17 7.81
N ARG A 13 7.96 2.13 8.35
CA ARG A 13 7.43 2.14 9.71
C ARG A 13 8.55 2.13 10.77
N ASP A 14 9.60 1.34 10.56
CA ASP A 14 10.74 1.31 11.47
C ASP A 14 11.41 2.69 11.56
N ILE A 15 11.56 3.38 10.41
CA ILE A 15 12.12 4.73 10.38
C ILE A 15 11.19 5.73 11.08
N GLU A 16 9.88 5.63 10.88
CA GLU A 16 8.88 6.47 11.56
C GLU A 16 9.02 6.36 13.09
N GLU A 17 9.18 5.13 13.60
CA GLU A 17 9.40 4.86 15.02
C GLU A 17 10.76 5.41 15.50
N LEU A 18 11.83 5.20 14.73
CA LEU A 18 13.16 5.74 15.06
C LEU A 18 13.17 7.27 15.09
N LEU A 19 12.47 7.94 14.18
CA LEU A 19 12.35 9.40 14.14
C LEU A 19 11.55 9.96 15.33
N SER A 20 10.74 9.12 15.99
CA SER A 20 10.03 9.49 17.22
C SER A 20 10.90 9.37 18.50
N ASN A 21 12.07 8.72 18.42
CA ASN A 21 12.97 8.53 19.55
C ASN A 21 13.82 9.80 19.83
N PRO A 22 13.74 10.40 21.04
CA PRO A 22 14.54 11.57 21.41
C PRO A 22 16.06 11.38 21.29
N GLU A 23 16.58 10.16 21.47
CA GLU A 23 18.00 9.86 21.31
C GLU A 23 18.46 10.02 19.86
N ILE A 24 17.58 9.70 18.90
CA ILE A 24 17.85 9.90 17.47
C ILE A 24 17.81 11.38 17.11
N LEU A 25 16.92 12.16 17.72
CA LEU A 25 16.84 13.62 17.53
C LEU A 25 18.12 14.33 18.00
N ALA A 26 18.78 13.80 19.02
CA ALA A 26 20.08 14.30 19.50
C ALA A 26 21.24 13.96 18.55
N GLU A 27 21.10 12.94 17.69
CA GLU A 27 22.09 12.52 16.70
C GLU A 27 21.80 13.11 15.31
N THR A 28 22.16 14.37 15.10
CA THR A 28 21.86 15.15 13.88
C THR A 28 22.18 14.42 12.56
N GLU A 29 23.32 13.75 12.46
CA GLU A 29 23.70 13.04 11.23
C GLU A 29 22.80 11.83 10.96
N LYS A 30 22.48 11.07 12.00
CA LYS A 30 21.61 9.89 11.94
C LYS A 30 20.17 10.30 11.63
N TYR A 31 19.68 11.35 12.29
CA TYR A 31 18.37 11.94 12.02
C TYR A 31 18.23 12.37 10.57
N ASN A 32 19.18 13.13 10.03
CA ASN A 32 19.13 13.61 8.64
C ASN A 32 19.11 12.46 7.62
N LYS A 33 19.88 11.38 7.87
CA LYS A 33 19.86 10.17 7.02
C LYS A 33 18.49 9.50 7.05
N LEU A 34 17.91 9.34 8.24
CA LEU A 34 16.60 8.72 8.42
C LEU A 34 15.48 9.55 7.80
N VAL A 35 15.49 10.88 7.94
CA VAL A 35 14.49 11.77 7.31
C VAL A 35 14.56 11.70 5.79
N LYS A 36 15.77 11.63 5.22
CA LYS A 36 15.95 11.48 3.78
C LYS A 36 15.38 10.14 3.32
N GLU A 37 15.77 9.04 3.97
CA GLU A 37 15.27 7.70 3.66
C GLU A 37 13.73 7.62 3.80
N PHE A 38 13.16 8.22 4.86
CA PHE A 38 11.72 8.29 5.06
C PHE A 38 11.00 9.03 3.92
N SER A 39 11.58 10.14 3.46
CA SER A 39 11.02 10.95 2.37
C SER A 39 11.06 10.17 1.05
N ASP A 40 12.18 9.50 0.76
CA ASP A 40 12.37 8.69 -0.44
C ASP A 40 11.39 7.49 -0.47
N LEU A 41 11.06 6.91 0.69
CA LEU A 41 10.13 5.78 0.79
C LEU A 41 8.65 6.18 0.81
N LYS A 42 8.32 7.44 1.09
CA LYS A 42 6.94 7.90 1.33
C LYS A 42 6.02 7.65 0.14
N GLU A 43 6.46 7.98 -1.07
CA GLU A 43 5.68 7.80 -2.30
C GLU A 43 5.47 6.32 -2.65
N PRO A 44 6.51 5.48 -2.81
CA PRO A 44 6.31 4.08 -3.16
C PRO A 44 5.51 3.30 -2.09
N VAL A 45 5.71 3.60 -0.80
CA VAL A 45 4.92 2.99 0.28
C VAL A 45 3.47 3.49 0.28
N GLY A 46 3.23 4.77 0.02
CA GLY A 46 1.88 5.33 -0.12
C GLY A 46 1.08 4.63 -1.22
N LEU A 47 1.66 4.54 -2.42
CA LEU A 47 1.06 3.84 -3.55
C LEU A 47 0.84 2.34 -3.26
N PHE A 48 1.77 1.70 -2.57
CA PHE A 48 1.62 0.29 -2.18
C PHE A 48 0.49 0.08 -1.15
N ARG A 49 0.31 1.00 -0.20
CA ARG A 49 -0.81 0.97 0.75
C ARG A 49 -2.15 1.13 0.03
N GLU A 50 -2.23 1.99 -0.98
CA GLU A 50 -3.43 2.09 -1.82
C GLU A 50 -3.72 0.79 -2.58
N TYR A 51 -2.69 0.14 -3.12
CA TYR A 51 -2.84 -1.17 -3.74
C TYR A 51 -3.38 -2.22 -2.75
N LYS A 52 -2.88 -2.24 -1.51
CA LYS A 52 -3.36 -3.16 -0.46
C LYS A 52 -4.83 -2.90 -0.10
N LYS A 53 -5.27 -1.64 -0.08
CA LYS A 53 -6.68 -1.28 0.13
C LYS A 53 -7.56 -1.79 -1.01
N ALA A 54 -7.21 -1.49 -2.26
CA ALA A 54 -7.97 -1.96 -3.42
C ALA A 54 -8.01 -3.50 -3.51
N LYS A 55 -6.90 -4.17 -3.15
CA LYS A 55 -6.86 -5.64 -3.05
C LYS A 55 -7.80 -6.16 -1.96
N LYS A 56 -7.84 -5.52 -0.80
CA LYS A 56 -8.75 -5.91 0.28
C LYS A 56 -10.21 -5.70 -0.13
N GLU A 57 -10.53 -4.57 -0.75
CA GLU A 57 -11.87 -4.29 -1.29
C GLU A 57 -12.31 -5.38 -2.28
N GLU A 58 -11.42 -5.79 -3.20
CA GLU A 58 -11.68 -6.88 -4.15
C GLU A 58 -11.91 -8.22 -3.45
N ASP A 59 -11.05 -8.56 -2.48
CA ASP A 59 -11.13 -9.81 -1.73
C ASP A 59 -12.43 -9.87 -0.88
N ASP A 60 -12.83 -8.74 -0.29
CA ASP A 60 -14.07 -8.58 0.49
C ASP A 60 -15.31 -8.71 -0.42
N LEU A 61 -15.33 -8.06 -1.60
CA LEU A 61 -16.40 -8.21 -2.59
C LEU A 61 -16.52 -9.67 -3.08
N LYS A 62 -15.39 -10.31 -3.39
CA LYS A 62 -15.36 -11.74 -3.77
C LYS A 62 -15.88 -12.65 -2.67
N LEU A 63 -15.67 -12.29 -1.40
CA LEU A 63 -16.22 -13.00 -0.26
C LEU A 63 -17.73 -12.82 -0.15
N MET A 64 -18.25 -11.61 -0.41
CA MET A 64 -19.69 -11.35 -0.47
C MET A 64 -20.35 -12.20 -1.56
N LEU A 65 -19.78 -12.25 -2.76
CA LEU A 65 -20.30 -13.05 -3.88
C LEU A 65 -20.40 -14.56 -3.62
N LYS A 66 -19.74 -15.09 -2.60
CA LYS A 66 -19.91 -16.50 -2.18
C LYS A 66 -21.25 -16.76 -1.51
N GLN A 67 -21.96 -15.72 -1.08
CA GLN A 67 -23.30 -15.81 -0.51
C GLN A 67 -24.36 -15.75 -1.61
N LYS A 68 -25.61 -16.12 -1.27
CA LYS A 68 -26.70 -16.10 -2.25
C LYS A 68 -27.19 -14.67 -2.48
N HIS A 69 -26.96 -14.15 -3.68
CA HIS A 69 -27.42 -12.84 -4.12
C HIS A 69 -28.31 -12.95 -5.37
N ASN A 70 -29.01 -11.86 -5.73
CA ASN A 70 -29.76 -11.78 -6.99
C ASN A 70 -28.80 -11.50 -8.17
N ALA A 71 -29.27 -11.71 -9.40
CA ALA A 71 -28.45 -11.56 -10.60
C ALA A 71 -27.91 -10.12 -10.77
N GLU A 72 -28.73 -9.12 -10.46
CA GLU A 72 -28.36 -7.70 -10.55
C GLU A 72 -27.20 -7.33 -9.62
N PHE A 73 -27.21 -7.81 -8.37
CA PHE A 73 -26.11 -7.59 -7.44
C PHE A 73 -24.82 -8.26 -7.91
N VAL A 74 -24.93 -9.49 -8.46
CA VAL A 74 -23.76 -10.22 -8.97
C VAL A 74 -23.12 -9.46 -10.12
N GLU A 75 -23.91 -9.00 -11.10
CA GLU A 75 -23.42 -8.24 -12.25
C GLU A 75 -22.73 -6.93 -11.84
N LEU A 76 -23.32 -6.19 -10.90
CA LEU A 76 -22.73 -4.96 -10.36
C LEU A 76 -21.39 -5.23 -9.65
N ALA A 77 -21.36 -6.25 -8.79
CA ALA A 77 -20.15 -6.61 -8.05
C ALA A 77 -19.04 -7.14 -8.96
N GLU A 78 -19.38 -7.85 -10.04
CA GLU A 78 -18.41 -8.28 -11.05
C GLU A 78 -17.78 -7.09 -11.79
N GLY A 79 -18.59 -6.07 -12.13
CA GLY A 79 -18.09 -4.81 -12.68
C GLY A 79 -17.13 -4.09 -11.73
N GLU A 80 -17.52 -3.96 -10.45
CA GLU A 80 -16.66 -3.32 -9.44
C GLU A 80 -15.37 -4.10 -9.18
N ILE A 81 -15.41 -5.43 -9.19
CA ILE A 81 -14.20 -6.27 -9.13
C ILE A 81 -13.26 -5.98 -10.31
N GLN A 82 -13.80 -5.80 -11.52
CA GLN A 82 -13.00 -5.48 -12.70
C GLN A 82 -12.32 -4.10 -12.57
N ASP A 83 -13.06 -3.10 -12.11
CA ASP A 83 -12.50 -1.76 -11.85
C ASP A 83 -11.40 -1.79 -10.78
N LEU A 84 -11.58 -2.60 -9.73
CA LEU A 84 -10.57 -2.79 -8.67
C LEU A 84 -9.32 -3.49 -9.20
N ILE A 85 -9.45 -4.46 -10.11
CA ILE A 85 -8.33 -5.11 -10.79
C ILE A 85 -7.53 -4.09 -11.61
N ASP A 86 -8.20 -3.27 -12.40
CA ASP A 86 -7.55 -2.27 -13.25
C ASP A 86 -6.85 -1.19 -12.42
N LYS A 87 -7.50 -0.72 -11.35
CA LYS A 87 -6.92 0.19 -10.36
C LYS A 87 -5.66 -0.39 -9.73
N LYS A 88 -5.70 -1.66 -9.31
CA LYS A 88 -4.53 -2.34 -8.71
C LYS A 88 -3.37 -2.44 -9.71
N ASN A 89 -3.64 -2.78 -10.96
CA ASN A 89 -2.61 -2.85 -11.99
C ASN A 89 -1.96 -1.48 -12.23
N ALA A 90 -2.77 -0.43 -12.34
CA ALA A 90 -2.27 0.94 -12.47
C ALA A 90 -1.43 1.37 -11.26
N LEU A 91 -1.87 1.03 -10.04
CA LEU A 91 -1.10 1.31 -8.81
C LEU A 91 0.23 0.57 -8.79
N LEU A 92 0.28 -0.69 -9.21
CA LEU A 92 1.53 -1.44 -9.29
C LEU A 92 2.51 -0.84 -10.30
N GLU A 93 2.03 -0.35 -11.44
CA GLU A 93 2.89 0.36 -12.40
C GLU A 93 3.43 1.68 -11.83
N LYS A 94 2.60 2.47 -11.15
CA LYS A 94 3.05 3.70 -10.47
C LYS A 94 4.10 3.39 -9.40
N VAL A 95 3.89 2.34 -8.61
CA VAL A 95 4.87 1.90 -7.61
C VAL A 95 6.20 1.56 -8.27
N LYS A 96 6.21 0.86 -9.41
CA LYS A 96 7.45 0.54 -10.14
C LYS A 96 8.17 1.79 -10.65
N GLN A 97 7.43 2.83 -11.01
CA GLN A 97 8.00 4.10 -11.48
C GLN A 97 8.57 4.94 -10.32
N ALA A 98 8.02 4.78 -9.11
CA ALA A 98 8.46 5.46 -7.90
C ALA A 98 9.60 4.75 -7.15
N LEU A 99 10.05 3.59 -7.64
CA LEU A 99 11.18 2.81 -7.11
C LEU A 99 12.45 3.04 -7.94
#